data_AF-A0A239IXB2-F1
#
_entry.id   AF-A0A239IXB2-F1
#
_cell.length_a   1.000
_cell.length_b   1.000
_cell.length_c   1.000
_cell.angle_alpha   90.00
_cell.angle_beta   90.00
_cell.angle_gamma   90.00
#
_symmetry.space_group_name_H-M   'P 1'
#
loop_
_entity.id
_entity.type
_entity.pdbx_description
1 polymer ?
#
loop_
_entity_poly.entity_id
_entity_poly.type
_entity_poly.pdbx_seq_one_letter_code
_entity_poly.pdbx_strand_id
1 'polypeptide(L)'
;MTATETLTREDVEEAFRRATNSVVESAKRWAARVESGLTDEALAEALRYELGIAGGTGGRGVLCVAYQGAGLKIWAAWDVCSLAPPVLEGARTVAFAREYYGIPDPSDEQMSLL
;
A
#
# COMPACT_ATOMS: atom_id res chain seq x y z
N MET A 1 -18.07 -23.58 -8.44
CA MET A 1 -16.76 -23.16 -8.99
C MET A 1 -16.96 -21.77 -9.54
N THR A 2 -16.88 -20.77 -8.68
CA THR A 2 -17.07 -19.37 -9.06
C THR A 2 -15.84 -18.88 -9.81
N ALA A 3 -16.07 -18.11 -10.87
CA ALA A 3 -15.04 -17.49 -11.67
C ALA A 3 -14.04 -16.76 -10.76
N THR A 4 -12.75 -16.82 -11.10
CA THR A 4 -11.73 -15.96 -10.49
C THR A 4 -12.18 -14.51 -10.71
N GLU A 5 -12.80 -13.92 -9.68
CA GLU A 5 -13.28 -12.54 -9.76
C GLU A 5 -12.05 -11.65 -9.94
N THR A 6 -11.97 -10.98 -11.09
CA THR A 6 -10.92 -10.02 -11.39
C THR A 6 -11.00 -8.90 -10.37
N LEU A 7 -9.89 -8.66 -9.67
CA LEU A 7 -9.80 -7.56 -8.71
C LEU A 7 -10.03 -6.22 -9.40
N THR A 8 -10.87 -5.40 -8.80
CA THR A 8 -11.13 -4.03 -9.19
C THR A 8 -10.07 -3.08 -8.62
N ARG A 9 -10.05 -1.82 -9.06
CA ARG A 9 -9.21 -0.78 -8.45
C ARG A 9 -9.54 -0.58 -6.96
N GLU A 10 -10.84 -0.61 -6.63
CA GLU A 10 -11.33 -0.47 -5.26
C GLU A 10 -10.82 -1.61 -4.36
N ASP A 11 -10.72 -2.83 -4.88
CA ASP A 11 -10.14 -3.97 -4.15
C ASP A 11 -8.65 -3.75 -3.86
N VAL A 12 -7.91 -3.20 -4.81
CA VAL A 12 -6.48 -2.88 -4.63
C VAL A 12 -6.30 -1.76 -3.60
N GLU A 13 -7.17 -0.74 -3.61
CA GLU A 13 -7.17 0.34 -2.63
C GLU A 13 -7.50 -0.17 -1.22
N GLU A 14 -8.50 -1.04 -1.10
CA GLU A 14 -8.87 -1.65 0.19
C GLU A 14 -7.75 -2.55 0.72
N ALA A 15 -7.12 -3.34 -0.16
CA ALA A 15 -5.96 -4.14 0.20
C ALA A 15 -4.78 -3.28 0.67
N PHE A 16 -4.49 -2.20 -0.07
CA PHE A 16 -3.44 -1.24 0.28
C PHE A 16 -3.72 -0.60 1.64
N ARG A 17 -4.94 -0.08 1.84
CA ARG A 17 -5.38 0.54 3.09
C ARG A 17 -5.23 -0.41 4.28
N ARG A 18 -5.64 -1.67 4.14
CA ARG A 18 -5.50 -2.67 5.22
C ARG A 18 -4.04 -2.97 5.52
N ALA A 19 -3.21 -3.09 4.50
CA ALA A 19 -1.78 -3.38 4.64
C ALA A 19 -1.01 -2.22 5.32
N THR A 20 -1.34 -0.97 5.00
CA THR A 20 -0.60 0.21 5.51
C THR A 20 -1.17 0.83 6.78
N ASN A 21 -2.31 0.33 7.29
CA ASN A 21 -2.94 0.81 8.51
C ASN A 21 -3.11 -0.28 9.59
N SER A 22 -2.37 -1.38 9.52
CA SER A 22 -2.47 -2.48 10.51
C SER A 22 -1.85 -2.15 11.87
N VAL A 23 -1.00 -1.11 11.94
CA VAL A 23 -0.30 -0.70 13.17
C VAL A 23 -1.04 0.49 13.82
N VAL A 24 -1.14 0.49 15.15
CA VAL A 24 -1.71 1.61 15.93
C VAL A 24 -1.01 2.93 15.54
N GLU A 25 -1.77 4.02 15.49
CA GLU A 25 -1.32 5.35 15.08
C GLU A 25 -0.86 5.50 13.62
N SER A 26 -1.04 4.48 12.76
CA SER A 26 -0.71 4.55 11.32
C SER A 26 -1.34 5.75 10.64
N ALA A 27 -2.63 6.00 10.89
CA ALA A 27 -3.33 7.17 10.35
C ALA A 27 -2.66 8.50 10.72
N LYS A 28 -2.19 8.66 11.97
CA LYS A 28 -1.49 9.87 12.41
C LYS A 28 -0.13 10.02 11.73
N ARG A 29 0.61 8.91 11.57
CA ARG A 29 1.89 8.92 10.85
C ARG A 29 1.70 9.29 9.39
N TRP A 30 0.69 8.74 8.71
CA TRP A 30 0.39 9.10 7.33
C TRP A 30 -0.02 10.56 7.19
N ALA A 31 -0.86 11.09 8.07
CA ALA A 31 -1.19 12.52 8.08
C ALA A 31 0.06 13.40 8.22
N ALA A 32 0.95 13.10 9.17
CA ALA A 32 2.20 13.84 9.33
C ALA A 32 3.11 13.78 8.09
N ARG A 33 3.15 12.63 7.39
CA ARG A 33 3.93 12.46 6.15
C ARG A 33 3.33 13.21 4.96
N VAL A 34 2.00 13.35 4.90
CA VAL A 34 1.33 14.19 3.90
C VAL A 34 1.70 15.66 4.13
N GLU A 35 1.68 16.13 5.38
CA GLU A 35 2.05 17.50 5.73
C GLU A 35 3.53 17.81 5.44
N SER A 36 4.45 16.89 5.76
CA SER A 36 5.89 17.11 5.56
C SER A 36 6.35 16.89 4.12
N GLY A 37 5.60 16.12 3.34
CA GLY A 37 6.08 15.53 2.09
C GLY A 37 7.14 14.45 2.31
N LEU A 38 7.37 13.62 1.29
CA LEU A 38 8.40 12.58 1.27
C LEU A 38 8.94 12.40 -0.15
N THR A 39 10.25 12.21 -0.29
CA THR A 39 10.85 11.67 -1.52
C THR A 39 10.43 10.21 -1.71
N ASP A 40 10.59 9.67 -2.91
CA ASP A 40 10.25 8.26 -3.18
C ASP A 40 11.05 7.29 -2.30
N GLU A 41 12.31 7.57 -1.99
CA GLU A 41 13.12 6.75 -1.09
C GLU A 41 12.59 6.79 0.34
N ALA A 42 12.26 7.98 0.84
CA ALA A 42 11.72 8.15 2.19
C ALA A 42 10.32 7.52 2.30
N LEU A 43 9.51 7.63 1.25
CA LEU A 43 8.20 6.97 1.16
C LEU A 43 8.34 5.45 1.12
N ALA A 44 9.34 4.92 0.40
CA ALA A 44 9.64 3.49 0.41
C ALA A 44 10.02 3.00 1.82
N GLU A 45 10.87 3.72 2.57
CA GLU A 45 11.20 3.36 3.95
C GLU A 45 9.98 3.41 4.88
N ALA A 46 9.15 4.44 4.74
CA ALA A 46 7.90 4.55 5.49
C ALA A 46 6.97 3.37 5.22
N LEU A 47 6.83 2.95 3.96
CA LEU A 47 6.05 1.77 3.59
C LEU A 47 6.64 0.49 4.17
N ARG A 48 7.97 0.29 4.13
CA ARG A 48 8.60 -0.89 4.76
C ARG A 48 8.30 -0.95 6.25
N TYR A 49 8.30 0.19 6.93
CA TYR A 49 7.96 0.27 8.34
C TYR A 49 6.50 -0.16 8.61
N GLU A 50 5.53 0.36 7.86
CA GLU A 50 4.11 0.02 8.08
C GLU A 50 3.81 -1.45 7.72
N LEU A 51 4.41 -1.96 6.64
CA LEU A 51 4.21 -3.35 6.20
C LEU A 51 4.93 -4.37 7.10
N GLY A 52 6.01 -3.96 7.78
CA GLY A 52 6.82 -4.82 8.64
C GLY A 52 7.48 -5.99 7.89
N ILE A 53 7.80 -7.06 8.61
CA ILE A 53 8.43 -8.26 8.04
C ILE A 53 7.47 -8.94 7.05
N ALA A 54 6.29 -9.30 7.52
CA ALA A 54 5.18 -9.84 6.75
C ALA A 54 3.90 -9.80 7.59
N GLY A 55 2.74 -9.76 6.95
CA GLY A 55 1.45 -9.81 7.60
C GLY A 55 0.32 -10.12 6.64
N GLY A 56 -0.89 -10.23 7.16
CA GLY A 56 -2.07 -10.50 6.36
C GLY A 56 -3.34 -10.59 7.18
N THR A 57 -4.47 -10.49 6.50
CA THR A 57 -5.80 -10.60 7.06
C THR A 57 -6.74 -11.21 6.02
N GLY A 58 -7.72 -11.99 6.45
CA GLY A 58 -8.65 -12.64 5.53
C GLY A 58 -9.74 -13.40 6.28
N GLY A 59 -10.77 -13.80 5.54
CA GLY A 59 -11.91 -14.54 6.07
C GLY A 59 -12.90 -14.88 4.98
N ARG A 60 -13.88 -15.73 5.27
CA ARG A 60 -14.94 -16.06 4.29
C ARG A 60 -15.72 -14.80 3.93
N GLY A 61 -15.82 -14.51 2.63
CA GLY A 61 -16.54 -13.34 2.11
C GLY A 61 -15.83 -12.00 2.38
N VAL A 62 -14.57 -12.02 2.80
CA VAL A 62 -13.76 -10.83 3.04
C VAL A 62 -12.53 -10.91 2.13
N LEU A 63 -12.21 -9.79 1.47
CA LEU A 63 -10.98 -9.67 0.68
C LEU A 63 -9.78 -10.13 1.50
N CYS A 64 -9.14 -11.19 1.04
CA CYS A 64 -7.92 -11.69 1.63
C CYS A 64 -6.77 -10.78 1.21
N VAL A 65 -5.98 -10.33 2.17
CA VAL A 65 -4.82 -9.46 1.97
C VAL A 65 -3.60 -10.11 2.61
N ALA A 66 -2.48 -10.15 1.90
CA ALA A 66 -1.18 -10.45 2.45
C ALA A 66 -0.18 -9.37 2.04
N TYR A 67 0.84 -9.13 2.84
CA TYR A 67 1.82 -8.09 2.57
C TYR A 67 3.19 -8.38 3.18
N GLN A 68 4.21 -7.76 2.61
CA GLN A 68 5.61 -7.91 3.01
C GLN A 68 6.37 -6.61 2.76
N GLY A 69 7.11 -6.12 3.77
CA GLY A 69 7.94 -4.92 3.60
C GLY A 69 9.10 -5.14 2.63
N ALA A 70 9.67 -6.35 2.58
CA ALA A 70 10.68 -6.70 1.59
C ALA A 70 10.07 -6.69 0.18
N GLY A 71 10.62 -5.85 -0.70
CA GLY A 71 10.08 -5.64 -2.03
C GLY A 71 8.75 -4.87 -2.08
N LEU A 72 8.27 -4.33 -0.96
CA LEU A 72 7.03 -3.56 -0.86
C LEU A 72 5.83 -4.27 -1.50
N LYS A 73 5.62 -5.54 -1.14
CA LYS A 73 4.67 -6.43 -1.81
C LYS A 73 3.33 -6.45 -1.10
N ILE A 74 2.25 -6.36 -1.86
CA ILE A 74 0.88 -6.54 -1.38
C ILE A 74 0.18 -7.50 -2.34
N TRP A 75 -0.48 -8.50 -1.78
CA TRP A 75 -1.33 -9.46 -2.47
C TRP A 75 -2.77 -9.28 -2.01
N ALA A 76 -3.71 -9.48 -2.93
CA ALA A 76 -5.13 -9.45 -2.65
C ALA A 76 -5.83 -10.59 -3.43
N ALA A 77 -6.89 -11.17 -2.87
CA ALA A 77 -7.75 -12.16 -3.52
C ALA A 77 -9.07 -12.33 -2.76
N TRP A 78 -10.17 -12.64 -3.46
CA TRP A 78 -11.49 -12.85 -2.85
C TRP A 78 -11.72 -14.27 -2.31
N ASP A 79 -10.99 -15.24 -2.83
CA ASP A 79 -11.16 -16.68 -2.59
C ASP A 79 -10.04 -17.26 -1.72
N VAL A 80 -8.77 -17.08 -2.08
CA VAL A 80 -7.61 -17.47 -1.27
C VAL A 80 -6.45 -16.53 -1.54
N CYS A 81 -5.85 -15.91 -0.51
CA CYS A 81 -4.52 -15.29 -0.63
C CYS A 81 -3.54 -16.38 -1.04
N SER A 82 -3.27 -16.50 -2.33
CA SER A 82 -2.41 -17.56 -2.85
C SER A 82 -1.51 -17.00 -3.94
N LEU A 83 -0.33 -17.62 -4.07
CA LEU A 83 0.57 -17.92 -5.21
C LEU A 83 0.59 -17.05 -6.48
N ALA A 84 -0.34 -16.14 -6.69
CA ALA A 84 -0.34 -15.12 -7.72
C ALA A 84 0.74 -14.06 -7.44
N PRO A 85 1.21 -13.38 -8.50
CA PRO A 85 2.05 -12.20 -8.34
C PRO A 85 1.36 -11.13 -7.46
N PRO A 86 2.14 -10.34 -6.72
CA PRO A 86 1.59 -9.25 -5.93
C PRO A 86 0.87 -8.22 -6.81
N VAL A 87 -0.25 -7.70 -6.30
CA VAL A 87 -1.02 -6.62 -6.96
C VAL A 87 -0.28 -5.29 -6.90
N LEU A 88 0.58 -5.10 -5.90
CA LEU A 88 1.51 -3.97 -5.79
C LEU A 88 2.89 -4.48 -5.38
N GLU A 89 3.94 -4.01 -6.06
CA GLU A 89 5.33 -4.38 -5.77
C GLU A 89 6.29 -3.23 -6.10
N GLY A 90 7.32 -3.05 -5.26
CA GLY A 90 8.44 -2.14 -5.48
C GLY A 90 8.00 -0.70 -5.77
N ALA A 91 8.52 -0.12 -6.85
CA ALA A 91 8.22 1.24 -7.26
C ALA A 91 6.72 1.47 -7.55
N ARG A 92 5.98 0.43 -7.97
CA ARG A 92 4.53 0.55 -8.18
C ARG A 92 3.80 0.79 -6.87
N THR A 93 4.26 0.20 -5.77
CA THR A 93 3.70 0.42 -4.44
C THR A 93 3.98 1.86 -3.96
N VAL A 94 5.16 2.40 -4.24
CA VAL A 94 5.53 3.78 -3.90
C VAL A 94 4.66 4.77 -4.68
N ALA A 95 4.56 4.60 -6.00
CA ALA A 95 3.72 5.44 -6.85
C ALA A 95 2.24 5.38 -6.43
N PHE A 96 1.74 4.18 -6.14
CA PHE A 96 0.37 3.99 -5.64
C PHE A 96 0.15 4.68 -4.28
N ALA A 97 1.10 4.57 -3.35
CA ALA A 97 1.01 5.23 -2.05
C ALA A 97 0.96 6.75 -2.19
N ARG A 98 1.78 7.30 -3.10
CA ARG A 98 1.83 8.73 -3.40
C ARG A 98 0.49 9.22 -3.94
N GLU A 99 -0.09 8.50 -4.90
CA GLU A 99 -1.42 8.78 -5.46
C GLU A 99 -2.51 8.65 -4.38
N TYR A 100 -2.53 7.54 -3.64
CA TYR A 100 -3.57 7.20 -2.66
C TYR A 100 -3.63 8.19 -1.49
N TYR A 101 -2.47 8.58 -0.94
CA TYR A 101 -2.41 9.51 0.19
C TYR A 101 -2.27 10.98 -0.22
N GLY A 102 -1.94 11.27 -1.49
CA GLY A 102 -1.64 12.62 -1.94
C GLY A 102 -0.38 13.20 -1.31
N ILE A 103 0.67 12.37 -1.09
CA ILE A 103 1.91 12.83 -0.45
C ILE A 103 2.73 13.65 -1.45
N PRO A 104 3.05 14.92 -1.17
CA PRO A 104 3.87 15.73 -2.07
C PRO A 104 5.31 15.21 -2.10
N ASP A 105 5.96 15.34 -3.26
CA ASP A 105 7.40 15.09 -3.39
C ASP A 105 8.15 16.42 -3.25
N PRO A 106 8.92 16.62 -2.17
CA PRO A 106 9.69 17.84 -1.98
C PRO A 106 10.87 17.97 -2.95
N SER A 107 11.25 16.90 -3.65
CA SER A 107 12.27 16.91 -4.70
C SER A 107 11.73 17.27 -6.08
N ASP A 108 10.41 17.36 -6.23
CA ASP A 108 9.79 17.80 -7.47
C ASP A 108 9.96 19.32 -7.63
N GLU A 109 10.95 19.71 -8.42
CA GLU A 109 11.32 21.11 -8.68
C GLU A 109 10.15 21.93 -9.27
N GLN A 110 9.10 21.31 -9.81
CA GLN A 110 7.90 22.01 -10.28
C GLN A 110 7.08 22.68 -9.15
N MET A 111 7.32 22.34 -7.88
CA MET A 111 6.68 23.01 -6.73
C MET A 111 7.44 24.24 -6.23
N SER A 112 8.56 24.63 -6.86
CA SER A 112 9.40 25.78 -6.44
C SER A 112 8.91 27.16 -6.97
N LEU A 113 7.73 27.25 -7.58
CA LEU A 113 7.26 28.48 -8.26
C LEU A 113 6.05 29.18 -7.61
N LEU A 114 5.92 29.11 -6.29
CA LEU A 114 4.99 29.98 -5.53
C LEU A 114 5.72 30.89 -4.55
#